data_AF-A0A3B0F2U3-F1
#
_entry.id   AF-A0A3B0F2U3-F1
#
_cell.length_a   1.000
_cell.length_b   1.000
_cell.length_c   1.000
_cell.angle_alpha   90.00
_cell.angle_beta   90.00
_cell.angle_gamma   90.00
#
_symmetry.space_group_name_H-M   'P 1'
#
loop_
_entity.id
_entity.type
_entity.pdbx_description
1 polymer ?
#
loop_
_entity_poly.entity_id
_entity_poly.type
_entity_poly.pdbx_seq_one_letter_code
_entity_poly.pdbx_strand_id
1 'polypeptide(L)'
;MPITSNVAWDERLETFKGRDTAQYIETLKATARHCAACRLPLGPGAALSLTVSITESRSMEGISSLTFDPAVCHLQCQEPGLRVQKAFGAVDDVSSVGARFVLDGRGAGTKDIPVLAYTLVPNIVIGEPGGEMTSALVSLMLNHGFQMSFSACYQEIMRRAVPARKTCSCTVSNKGRVQLHVDGLLMSSQQLDKTDPNDAAWLEAAGAGRVLVISGDNLIFKDSEMELTAAARLGTLVTGMVPAYA
;
A
#
# COMPACT_ATOMS: atom_id res chain seq x y z
N MET A 1 22.81 -4.43 18.60
CA MET A 1 22.45 -3.56 17.46
C MET A 1 22.88 -4.23 16.16
N PRO A 2 21.95 -4.91 15.47
CA PRO A 2 22.16 -5.47 14.14
C PRO A 2 22.27 -4.40 13.04
N ILE A 3 22.91 -4.77 11.92
CA ILE A 3 23.04 -3.95 10.71
C ILE A 3 22.63 -4.81 9.51
N THR A 4 21.69 -4.30 8.71
CA THR A 4 21.23 -4.92 7.46
C THR A 4 21.42 -3.91 6.34
N SER A 5 22.25 -4.25 5.35
CA SER A 5 22.70 -3.37 4.26
C SER A 5 22.81 -1.90 4.67
N ASN A 6 23.84 -1.59 5.46
CA ASN A 6 24.20 -0.25 5.95
C ASN A 6 23.12 0.49 6.77
N VAL A 7 22.05 -0.18 7.20
CA VAL A 7 21.05 0.35 8.13
C VAL A 7 21.22 -0.33 9.48
N ALA A 8 21.52 0.44 10.52
CA ALA A 8 21.47 -0.02 11.89
C ALA A 8 20.03 0.00 12.41
N TRP A 9 19.63 -0.99 13.21
CA TRP A 9 18.27 -1.13 13.72
C TRP A 9 18.25 -1.83 15.09
N ASP A 10 17.09 -1.77 15.76
CA ASP A 10 16.89 -2.33 17.11
C ASP A 10 16.42 -3.79 17.01
N GLU A 11 17.18 -4.73 17.58
CA GLU A 11 16.94 -6.19 17.48
C GLU A 11 15.56 -6.62 17.98
N ARG A 12 14.94 -5.84 18.88
CA ARG A 12 13.58 -6.12 19.38
C ARG A 12 12.54 -6.09 18.27
N LEU A 13 12.84 -5.48 17.11
CA LEU A 13 11.97 -5.50 15.94
C LEU A 13 11.72 -6.93 15.42
N GLU A 14 12.66 -7.87 15.63
CA GLU A 14 12.48 -9.28 15.22
C GLU A 14 11.31 -9.95 15.93
N THR A 15 10.99 -9.55 17.16
CA THR A 15 9.82 -10.06 17.89
C THR A 15 8.50 -9.71 17.18
N PHE A 16 8.50 -8.66 16.36
CA PHE A 16 7.30 -8.17 15.67
C PHE A 16 7.26 -8.56 14.19
N LYS A 17 8.41 -8.58 13.51
CA LYS A 17 8.50 -8.88 12.07
C LYS A 17 8.98 -10.32 11.78
N GLY A 18 9.51 -11.03 12.78
CA GLY A 18 9.97 -12.40 12.64
C GLY A 18 11.02 -12.55 11.53
N ARG A 19 10.79 -13.53 10.64
CA ARG A 19 11.71 -13.86 9.54
C ARG A 19 11.78 -12.75 8.48
N ASP A 20 10.80 -11.86 8.43
CA ASP A 20 10.71 -10.81 7.41
C ASP A 20 11.46 -9.53 7.81
N THR A 21 12.05 -9.51 9.01
CA THR A 21 12.71 -8.31 9.56
C THR A 21 13.77 -7.75 8.61
N ALA A 22 14.64 -8.59 8.06
CA ALA A 22 15.66 -8.16 7.10
C ALA A 22 15.05 -7.54 5.84
N GLN A 23 14.03 -8.18 5.26
CA GLN A 23 13.37 -7.69 4.05
C GLN A 23 12.58 -6.39 4.29
N TYR A 24 11.97 -6.26 5.47
CA TYR A 24 11.32 -5.03 5.91
C TYR A 24 12.31 -3.87 5.96
N ILE A 25 13.49 -4.07 6.56
CA ILE A 25 14.55 -3.04 6.64
C ILE A 25 15.06 -2.65 5.26
N GLU A 26 15.36 -3.62 4.39
CA GLU A 26 15.77 -3.36 3.00
C GLU A 26 14.72 -2.52 2.25
N THR A 27 13.44 -2.81 2.46
CA THR A 27 12.37 -2.07 1.82
C THR A 27 12.34 -0.64 2.32
N LEU A 28 12.34 -0.42 3.64
CA LEU A 28 12.33 0.93 4.20
C LEU A 28 13.52 1.76 3.74
N LYS A 29 14.70 1.13 3.65
CA LYS A 29 15.89 1.75 3.06
C LYS A 29 15.67 2.13 1.60
N ALA A 30 15.16 1.21 0.79
CA ALA A 30 14.98 1.44 -0.64
C ALA A 30 13.91 2.52 -0.92
N THR A 31 12.91 2.65 -0.06
CA THR A 31 11.84 3.65 -0.20
C THR A 31 12.21 5.01 0.40
N ALA A 32 13.09 5.05 1.40
CA ALA A 32 13.52 6.30 2.04
C ALA A 32 14.44 7.14 1.14
N ARG A 33 13.98 8.35 0.80
CA ARG A 33 14.74 9.31 -0.01
C ARG A 33 15.43 10.40 0.82
N HIS A 34 14.86 10.72 1.97
CA HIS A 34 15.31 11.79 2.85
C HIS A 34 15.39 11.28 4.28
N CYS A 35 16.36 11.82 5.03
CA CYS A 35 16.47 11.58 6.45
C CYS A 35 15.23 12.12 7.16
N ALA A 36 14.53 11.29 7.93
CA ALA A 36 13.35 11.73 8.67
C ALA A 36 13.66 12.82 9.71
N ALA A 37 14.89 12.87 10.24
CA ALA A 37 15.33 13.86 11.21
C ALA A 37 15.78 15.19 10.57
N CYS A 38 16.77 15.17 9.66
CA CYS A 38 17.37 16.40 9.11
C CYS A 38 16.83 16.80 7.73
N ARG A 39 15.95 15.99 7.12
CA ARG A 39 15.34 16.20 5.80
C ARG A 39 16.32 16.26 4.62
N LEU A 40 17.62 16.09 4.85
CA LEU A 40 18.62 15.98 3.79
C LEU A 40 18.48 14.65 3.03
N PRO A 41 18.84 14.60 1.74
CA PRO A 41 18.80 13.37 0.94
C PRO A 41 19.64 12.24 1.55
N LEU A 42 19.15 11.00 1.44
CA LEU A 42 19.90 9.80 1.81
C LEU A 42 20.75 9.37 0.61
N GLY A 43 22.06 9.56 0.72
CA GLY A 43 23.01 9.19 -0.34
C GLY A 43 23.21 7.66 -0.48
N PRO A 44 23.61 7.18 -1.67
CA PRO A 44 23.96 5.77 -1.86
C PRO A 44 25.10 5.37 -0.93
N GLY A 45 24.92 4.27 -0.19
CA GLY A 45 25.92 3.75 0.75
C GLY A 45 26.07 4.53 2.07
N ALA A 46 25.25 5.57 2.32
CA ALA A 46 25.29 6.29 3.59
C ALA A 46 25.01 5.35 4.78
N ALA A 47 25.68 5.55 5.91
CA ALA A 47 25.32 4.84 7.13
C ALA A 47 23.97 5.35 7.64
N LEU A 48 23.00 4.44 7.74
CA LEU A 48 21.62 4.75 8.11
C LEU A 48 21.26 4.15 9.46
N SER A 49 20.24 4.72 10.08
CA SER A 49 19.56 4.16 11.24
C SER A 49 18.07 4.06 10.98
N LEU A 50 17.46 3.02 11.54
CA LEU A 50 16.02 2.82 11.53
C LEU A 50 15.48 2.99 12.95
N THR A 51 14.53 3.91 13.08
CA THR A 51 13.64 3.98 14.24
C THR A 51 12.24 3.54 13.84
N VAL A 52 11.59 2.72 14.66
CA VAL A 52 10.22 2.26 14.42
C VAL A 52 9.38 2.55 15.66
N SER A 53 8.27 3.25 15.47
CA SER A 53 7.22 3.39 16.47
C SER A 53 6.12 2.37 16.17
N ILE A 54 5.86 1.48 17.11
CA ILE A 54 4.80 0.46 17.04
C ILE A 54 3.66 0.91 17.94
N THR A 55 2.48 1.05 17.37
CA THR A 55 1.24 1.23 18.13
C THR A 55 0.49 -0.09 18.18
N GLU A 56 0.31 -0.63 19.38
CA GLU A 56 -0.52 -1.80 19.63
C GLU A 56 -1.93 -1.33 19.96
N SER A 57 -2.92 -1.81 19.21
CA SER A 57 -4.33 -1.63 19.51
C SER A 57 -5.02 -2.99 19.63
N ARG A 58 -6.14 -3.00 20.34
CA ARG A 58 -6.99 -4.19 20.47
C ARG A 58 -8.43 -3.78 20.19
N SER A 59 -9.06 -4.47 19.26
CA SER A 59 -10.48 -4.28 18.97
C SER A 59 -11.34 -4.70 20.17
N MET A 60 -12.60 -4.27 20.19
CA MET A 60 -13.60 -4.71 21.19
C MET A 60 -13.81 -6.24 21.17
N GLU A 61 -13.53 -6.88 20.04
CA GLU A 61 -13.59 -8.33 19.83
C GLU A 61 -12.31 -9.06 20.27
N GLY A 62 -11.34 -8.33 20.81
CA GLY A 62 -10.08 -8.88 21.31
C GLY A 62 -9.00 -9.09 20.26
N ILE A 63 -9.24 -8.70 19.00
CA ILE A 63 -8.25 -8.82 17.91
C ILE A 63 -7.15 -7.79 18.13
N SER A 64 -5.91 -8.25 18.23
CA SER A 64 -4.74 -7.39 18.33
C SER A 64 -4.30 -6.91 16.94
N SER A 65 -4.08 -5.60 16.80
CA SER A 65 -3.53 -4.97 15.61
C SER A 65 -2.29 -4.16 15.95
N LEU A 66 -1.34 -4.15 15.03
CA LEU A 66 -0.11 -3.39 15.15
C LEU A 66 0.01 -2.42 13.98
N THR A 67 0.35 -1.18 14.30
CA THR A 67 0.68 -0.16 13.32
C THR A 67 2.15 0.18 13.44
N PHE A 68 2.85 0.19 12.30
CA PHE A 68 4.28 0.48 12.24
C PHE A 68 4.49 1.84 11.59
N ASP A 69 5.15 2.75 12.29
CA ASP A 69 5.58 4.05 11.79
C ASP A 69 7.11 4.08 11.74
N PRO A 70 7.72 3.71 10.60
CA PRO A 70 9.17 3.69 10.44
C PRO A 70 9.72 5.05 10.01
N ALA A 71 10.87 5.41 10.58
CA ALA A 71 11.65 6.55 10.20
C ALA A 71 13.10 6.12 9.93
N VAL A 72 13.55 6.34 8.69
CA VAL A 72 14.93 6.12 8.26
C VAL A 72 15.70 7.44 8.37
N CYS A 73 16.82 7.42 9.07
CA CYS A 73 17.66 8.58 9.32
C CYS A 73 19.10 8.29 8.91
N HIS A 74 19.91 9.33 8.77
CA HIS A 74 21.37 9.15 8.85
C HIS A 74 21.72 8.65 10.24
N LEU A 75 22.68 7.73 10.34
CA LEU A 75 23.12 7.16 11.62
C LEU A 75 23.58 8.25 12.62
N GLN A 76 24.19 9.32 12.12
CA GLN A 76 24.63 10.47 12.93
C GLN A 76 23.48 11.38 13.40
N CYS A 77 22.32 11.33 12.74
CA CYS A 77 21.19 12.20 13.09
C CYS A 77 20.29 11.60 14.17
N GLN A 78 20.22 10.28 14.24
CA GLN A 78 19.34 9.57 15.16
C GLN A 78 19.89 8.16 15.39
N GLU A 79 19.97 7.73 16.64
CA GLU A 79 20.28 6.33 16.95
C GLU A 79 19.10 5.42 16.58
N PRO A 80 19.35 4.18 16.12
CA PRO A 80 18.28 3.23 15.86
C PRO A 80 17.52 2.91 17.15
N GLY A 81 16.24 2.62 17.02
CA GLY A 81 15.43 2.38 18.20
C GLY A 81 14.02 1.89 17.91
N LEU A 82 13.49 1.13 18.85
CA LEU A 82 12.11 0.67 18.83
C LEU A 82 11.33 1.31 19.98
N ARG A 83 10.20 1.94 19.65
CA ARG A 83 9.22 2.44 20.64
C ARG A 83 7.94 1.65 20.47
N VAL A 84 7.39 1.15 21.57
CA VAL A 84 6.12 0.41 21.58
C VAL A 84 5.17 1.15 22.49
N GLN A 85 4.01 1.53 21.97
CA GLN A 85 2.96 2.22 22.70
C GLN A 85 1.64 1.48 22.56
N LYS A 86 0.83 1.47 23.63
CA LYS A 86 -0.51 0.89 23.62
C LYS A 86 -1.54 1.99 23.39
N ALA A 87 -2.35 1.84 22.36
CA ALA A 87 -3.53 2.66 22.12
C ALA A 87 -4.78 1.88 22.52
N PHE A 88 -5.67 2.53 23.27
CA PHE A 88 -7.00 2.00 23.58
C PHE A 88 -7.99 2.61 22.57
N GLY A 89 -8.59 1.78 21.72
CA GLY A 89 -9.53 2.21 20.68
C GLY A 89 -9.19 1.66 19.30
N ALA A 90 -10.06 1.92 18.32
CA ALA A 90 -9.80 1.63 16.92
C ALA A 90 -8.62 2.48 16.41
N VAL A 91 -7.94 2.03 15.35
CA VAL A 91 -6.93 2.85 14.68
C VAL A 91 -7.68 3.96 13.93
N ASP A 92 -7.95 5.07 14.59
CA ASP A 92 -8.83 6.13 14.06
C ASP A 92 -8.19 6.97 12.94
N ASP A 93 -6.87 6.87 12.72
CA ASP A 93 -6.10 7.67 11.75
C ASP A 93 -5.61 6.88 10.52
N VAL A 94 -6.45 6.00 9.97
CA VAL A 94 -6.12 5.26 8.73
C VAL A 94 -6.66 6.03 7.53
N SER A 95 -5.76 6.55 6.71
CA SER A 95 -6.09 7.25 5.47
C SER A 95 -5.78 6.38 4.24
N SER A 96 -6.65 6.42 3.23
CA SER A 96 -6.33 5.88 1.90
C SER A 96 -5.55 6.92 1.10
N VAL A 97 -4.40 6.53 0.57
CA VAL A 97 -3.65 7.30 -0.43
C VAL A 97 -3.55 6.51 -1.71
N GLY A 98 -3.58 7.18 -2.87
CA GLY A 98 -3.66 6.48 -4.14
C GLY A 98 -3.33 7.33 -5.35
N ALA A 99 -3.18 6.65 -6.48
CA ALA A 99 -3.00 7.23 -7.80
C ALA A 99 -3.97 6.59 -8.80
N ARG A 100 -4.15 7.28 -9.92
CA ARG A 100 -5.02 6.86 -11.01
C ARG A 100 -4.33 7.11 -12.34
N PHE A 101 -4.52 6.20 -13.27
CA PHE A 101 -4.00 6.31 -14.63
C PHE A 101 -4.77 5.37 -15.55
N VAL A 102 -4.57 5.52 -16.85
CA VAL A 102 -5.17 4.67 -17.87
C VAL A 102 -4.06 3.84 -18.51
N LEU A 103 -4.29 2.54 -18.66
CA LEU A 103 -3.41 1.67 -19.42
C LEU A 103 -3.97 1.50 -20.82
N ASP A 104 -3.16 1.85 -21.82
CA ASP A 104 -3.47 1.63 -23.24
C ASP A 104 -3.83 0.15 -23.45
N GLY A 105 -5.04 -0.10 -23.94
CA GLY A 105 -5.38 -1.40 -24.50
C GLY A 105 -4.67 -1.56 -25.85
N ARG A 106 -3.35 -1.86 -25.87
CA ARG A 106 -2.61 -2.02 -27.14
C ARG A 106 -3.00 -3.32 -27.85
N GLY A 107 -4.04 -3.21 -28.66
CA GLY A 107 -4.59 -4.22 -29.56
C GLY A 107 -5.76 -3.61 -30.33
N ALA A 108 -5.91 -3.95 -31.62
CA ALA A 108 -7.05 -3.47 -32.40
C ALA A 108 -8.37 -3.96 -31.75
N GLY A 109 -9.10 -3.05 -31.10
CA GLY A 109 -10.38 -3.33 -30.43
C GLY A 109 -10.31 -3.55 -28.91
N THR A 110 -9.16 -3.44 -28.26
CA THR A 110 -9.07 -3.47 -26.79
C THR A 110 -9.31 -2.08 -26.21
N LYS A 111 -10.33 -1.95 -25.35
CA LYS A 111 -10.65 -0.71 -24.65
C LYS A 111 -9.57 -0.40 -23.62
N ASP A 112 -9.31 0.89 -23.43
CA ASP A 112 -8.46 1.39 -22.37
C ASP A 112 -8.94 0.93 -20.99
N ILE A 113 -7.99 0.64 -20.11
CA ILE A 113 -8.28 0.11 -18.77
C ILE A 113 -7.99 1.20 -17.74
N PRO A 114 -9.01 1.68 -17.03
CA PRO A 114 -8.81 2.61 -15.92
C PRO A 114 -8.21 1.84 -14.74
N VAL A 115 -7.14 2.38 -14.19
CA VAL A 115 -6.45 1.82 -13.02
C VAL A 115 -6.69 2.71 -11.82
N LEU A 116 -7.15 2.11 -10.72
CA LEU A 116 -7.21 2.73 -9.41
C LEU A 116 -6.21 2.02 -8.51
N ALA A 117 -5.15 2.73 -8.12
CA ALA A 117 -4.16 2.19 -7.21
C ALA A 117 -4.21 2.88 -5.85
N TYR A 118 -4.18 2.12 -4.76
CA TYR A 118 -4.24 2.72 -3.42
C TYR A 118 -3.59 1.84 -2.34
N THR A 119 -3.07 2.47 -1.28
CA THR A 119 -2.68 1.83 -0.01
C THR A 119 -3.34 2.54 1.17
N LEU A 120 -3.32 1.89 2.33
CA LEU A 120 -3.65 2.51 3.61
C LEU A 120 -2.38 3.06 4.26
N VAL A 121 -2.48 4.24 4.86
CA VAL A 121 -1.42 4.87 5.65
C VAL A 121 -2.00 5.25 7.01
N PRO A 122 -1.40 4.78 8.11
CA PRO A 122 -0.27 3.85 8.16
C PRO A 122 -0.65 2.42 7.76
N ASN A 123 0.33 1.59 7.36
CA ASN A 123 0.09 0.17 7.08
C ASN A 123 -0.33 -0.54 8.38
N ILE A 124 -1.40 -1.33 8.31
CA ILE A 124 -1.93 -2.09 9.45
C ILE A 124 -1.57 -3.55 9.25
N VAL A 125 -0.96 -4.16 10.27
CA VAL A 125 -0.82 -5.62 10.32
C VAL A 125 -1.63 -6.19 11.48
N ILE A 126 -2.21 -7.36 11.24
CA ILE A 126 -2.99 -8.12 12.20
C ILE A 126 -2.28 -9.45 12.39
N GLY A 127 -2.16 -9.88 13.64
CA GLY A 127 -1.60 -11.18 13.97
C GLY A 127 -2.18 -11.70 15.28
N GLU A 128 -2.24 -13.03 15.37
CA GLU A 128 -2.48 -13.69 16.65
C GLU A 128 -1.25 -13.53 17.56
N PRO A 129 -1.41 -13.50 18.90
CA PRO A 129 -0.28 -13.46 19.81
C PRO A 129 0.71 -14.62 19.55
N GLY A 130 1.94 -14.29 19.13
CA GLY A 130 2.98 -15.28 18.81
C GLY A 130 2.89 -15.91 17.41
N GLY A 131 1.93 -15.48 16.59
CA GLY A 131 1.76 -15.89 15.21
C GLY A 131 2.44 -14.97 14.19
N GLU A 132 2.35 -15.34 12.91
CA GLU A 132 2.82 -14.52 11.80
C GLU A 132 1.93 -13.27 11.65
N MET A 133 2.56 -12.11 11.51
CA MET A 133 1.86 -10.84 11.30
C MET A 133 1.52 -10.71 9.82
N THR A 134 0.24 -10.50 9.50
CA THR A 134 -0.23 -10.35 8.11
C THR A 134 -0.77 -8.95 7.86
N SER A 135 -0.57 -8.42 6.66
CA SER A 135 -1.17 -7.14 6.27
C SER A 135 -2.69 -7.23 6.27
N ALA A 136 -3.34 -6.34 7.03
CA ALA A 136 -4.80 -6.28 7.11
C ALA A 136 -5.42 -6.00 5.73
N LEU A 137 -4.83 -5.07 4.99
CA LEU A 137 -5.27 -4.68 3.65
C LEU A 137 -5.14 -5.85 2.68
N VAL A 138 -3.97 -6.50 2.65
CA VAL A 138 -3.73 -7.63 1.75
C VAL A 138 -4.67 -8.78 2.06
N SER A 139 -4.80 -9.17 3.33
CA SER A 139 -5.70 -10.23 3.77
C SER A 139 -7.16 -9.94 3.40
N LEU A 140 -7.64 -8.71 3.62
CA LEU A 140 -8.97 -8.28 3.21
C LEU A 140 -9.16 -8.45 1.69
N MET A 141 -8.25 -7.90 0.89
CA MET A 141 -8.37 -7.91 -0.56
C MET A 141 -8.34 -9.34 -1.11
N LEU A 142 -7.45 -10.20 -0.62
CA LEU A 142 -7.40 -11.62 -0.99
C LEU A 142 -8.71 -12.35 -0.62
N ASN A 143 -9.27 -12.10 0.56
CA ASN A 143 -10.56 -12.64 0.98
C ASN A 143 -11.71 -12.22 0.06
N HIS A 144 -11.58 -11.07 -0.62
CA HIS A 144 -12.54 -10.59 -1.61
C HIS A 144 -12.15 -10.88 -3.06
N GLY A 145 -11.28 -11.86 -3.29
CA GLY A 145 -11.00 -12.44 -4.61
C GLY A 145 -9.97 -11.67 -5.45
N PHE A 146 -9.25 -10.74 -4.84
CA PHE A 146 -8.03 -10.21 -5.44
C PHE A 146 -6.94 -11.29 -5.47
N GLN A 147 -5.95 -11.09 -6.33
CA GLN A 147 -4.81 -11.99 -6.45
C GLN A 147 -3.50 -11.30 -6.13
N MET A 148 -2.60 -12.05 -5.49
CA MET A 148 -1.21 -11.68 -5.33
C MET A 148 -0.54 -11.47 -6.69
N SER A 149 0.20 -10.36 -6.83
CA SER A 149 1.09 -10.12 -7.96
C SER A 149 2.53 -10.00 -7.48
N PHE A 150 3.41 -10.86 -7.98
CA PHE A 150 4.85 -10.80 -7.73
C PHE A 150 5.61 -9.98 -8.79
N SER A 151 4.88 -9.31 -9.68
CA SER A 151 5.43 -8.48 -10.74
C SER A 151 4.96 -7.04 -10.60
N ALA A 152 5.89 -6.11 -10.79
CA ALA A 152 5.63 -4.67 -10.92
C ALA A 152 5.30 -4.26 -12.37
N CYS A 153 5.33 -5.20 -13.33
CA CYS A 153 5.05 -4.91 -14.73
C CYS A 153 3.54 -4.80 -14.98
N TYR A 154 3.07 -3.63 -15.40
CA TYR A 154 1.65 -3.38 -15.67
C TYR A 154 1.03 -4.34 -16.71
N GLN A 155 1.79 -4.72 -17.74
CA GLN A 155 1.31 -5.66 -18.75
C GLN A 155 1.09 -7.06 -18.17
N GLU A 156 1.96 -7.50 -17.26
CA GLU A 156 1.82 -8.78 -16.59
C GLU A 156 0.67 -8.77 -15.58
N ILE A 157 0.54 -7.67 -14.82
CA ILE A 157 -0.58 -7.43 -13.91
C ILE A 157 -1.89 -7.52 -14.69
N MET A 158 -2.03 -6.76 -15.78
CA MET A 158 -3.24 -6.76 -16.62
C MET A 158 -3.57 -8.15 -17.15
N ARG A 159 -2.57 -8.90 -17.64
CA ARG A 159 -2.78 -10.24 -18.20
C ARG A 159 -3.25 -11.24 -17.14
N ARG A 160 -2.88 -11.04 -15.87
CA ARG A 160 -3.19 -11.95 -14.76
C ARG A 160 -4.37 -11.48 -13.91
N ALA A 161 -4.80 -10.23 -14.05
CA ALA A 161 -5.88 -9.67 -13.26
C ALA A 161 -7.17 -10.46 -13.48
N VAL A 162 -7.74 -10.98 -12.39
CA VAL A 162 -9.01 -11.71 -12.39
C VAL A 162 -10.13 -10.84 -11.83
N PRO A 163 -11.40 -11.13 -12.18
CA PRO A 163 -12.54 -10.50 -11.52
C PRO A 163 -12.50 -10.71 -10.00
N ALA A 164 -12.63 -9.61 -9.25
CA ALA A 164 -12.84 -9.67 -7.81
C ALA A 164 -14.23 -10.26 -7.49
N ARG A 165 -14.47 -10.62 -6.22
CA ARG A 165 -15.79 -11.08 -5.77
C ARG A 165 -16.83 -9.98 -5.93
N LYS A 166 -18.11 -10.38 -5.99
CA LYS A 166 -19.26 -9.46 -6.11
C LYS A 166 -19.44 -8.52 -4.91
N THR A 167 -18.71 -8.74 -3.83
CA THR A 167 -18.60 -7.85 -2.67
C THR A 167 -17.80 -6.59 -2.99
N CYS A 168 -17.07 -6.55 -4.10
CA CYS A 168 -16.29 -5.39 -4.53
C CYS A 168 -17.03 -4.60 -5.60
N SER A 169 -17.09 -3.29 -5.45
CA SER A 169 -17.67 -2.39 -6.44
C SER A 169 -16.93 -1.07 -6.51
N CYS A 170 -16.86 -0.51 -7.72
CA CYS A 170 -16.41 0.85 -7.95
C CYS A 170 -17.63 1.66 -8.41
N THR A 171 -17.90 2.80 -7.79
CA THR A 171 -18.94 3.73 -8.23
C THR A 171 -18.31 5.00 -8.77
N VAL A 172 -18.86 5.53 -9.86
CA VAL A 172 -18.36 6.70 -10.57
C VAL A 172 -19.52 7.67 -10.79
N SER A 173 -19.69 8.62 -9.88
CA SER A 173 -20.79 9.57 -9.98
C SER A 173 -20.65 10.51 -11.19
N ASN A 174 -21.78 11.06 -11.62
CA ASN A 174 -21.83 12.13 -12.65
C ASN A 174 -21.02 13.38 -12.30
N LYS A 175 -20.66 13.58 -11.03
CA LYS A 175 -19.80 14.70 -10.57
C LYS A 175 -18.31 14.33 -10.54
N GLY A 176 -17.91 13.15 -11.03
CA GLY A 176 -16.52 12.71 -11.03
C GLY A 176 -16.05 12.12 -9.70
N ARG A 177 -16.93 11.92 -8.71
CA ARG A 177 -16.58 11.19 -7.49
C ARG A 177 -16.47 9.70 -7.78
N VAL A 178 -15.31 9.12 -7.51
CA VAL A 178 -14.99 7.69 -7.64
C VAL A 178 -14.86 7.09 -6.25
N GLN A 179 -15.57 5.99 -5.99
CA GLN A 179 -15.49 5.30 -4.70
C GLN A 179 -15.32 3.80 -4.90
N LEU A 180 -14.31 3.23 -4.23
CA LEU A 180 -14.11 1.79 -4.16
C LEU A 180 -14.69 1.27 -2.85
N HIS A 181 -15.59 0.30 -2.96
CA HIS A 181 -16.15 -0.41 -1.83
C HIS A 181 -15.75 -1.88 -1.85
N VAL A 182 -15.45 -2.43 -0.67
CA VAL A 182 -15.19 -3.85 -0.45
C VAL A 182 -16.05 -4.30 0.72
N ASP A 183 -17.01 -5.17 0.44
CA ASP A 183 -18.01 -5.64 1.41
C ASP A 183 -18.80 -4.51 2.08
N GLY A 184 -19.12 -3.47 1.29
CA GLY A 184 -19.81 -2.27 1.78
C GLY A 184 -18.90 -1.26 2.51
N LEU A 185 -17.67 -1.62 2.85
CA LEU A 185 -16.68 -0.70 3.42
C LEU A 185 -16.08 0.19 2.34
N LEU A 186 -16.08 1.51 2.57
CA LEU A 186 -15.41 2.48 1.70
C LEU A 186 -13.89 2.37 1.87
N MET A 187 -13.21 1.85 0.86
CA MET A 187 -11.76 1.64 0.89
C MET A 187 -10.98 2.84 0.32
N SER A 188 -11.52 3.48 -0.71
CA SER A 188 -10.89 4.62 -1.36
C SER A 188 -11.95 5.54 -1.95
N SER A 189 -11.74 6.86 -1.84
CA SER A 189 -12.62 7.89 -2.40
C SER A 189 -11.79 8.98 -3.04
N GLN A 190 -12.01 9.25 -4.33
CA GLN A 190 -11.32 10.29 -5.07
C GLN A 190 -12.33 11.20 -5.78
N GLN A 191 -12.00 12.48 -5.88
CA GLN A 191 -12.73 13.45 -6.67
C GLN A 191 -11.93 13.75 -7.93
N LEU A 192 -12.48 13.39 -9.09
CA LEU A 192 -11.88 13.64 -10.39
C LEU A 192 -12.43 14.95 -10.97
N ASP A 193 -11.56 15.69 -11.65
CA ASP A 193 -11.87 16.90 -12.39
C ASP A 193 -12.06 16.57 -13.87
N LYS A 194 -13.29 16.71 -14.37
CA LYS A 194 -13.60 16.43 -15.79
C LYS A 194 -12.89 17.38 -16.78
N THR A 195 -12.34 18.48 -16.29
CA THR A 195 -11.58 19.42 -17.12
C THR A 195 -10.12 19.03 -17.24
N ASP A 196 -9.61 18.18 -16.33
CA ASP A 196 -8.29 17.56 -16.47
C ASP A 196 -8.34 16.43 -17.51
N PRO A 197 -7.46 16.43 -18.54
CA PRO A 197 -7.49 15.41 -19.58
C PRO A 197 -7.27 13.98 -19.09
N ASN A 198 -6.45 13.77 -18.05
CA ASN A 198 -6.16 12.44 -17.53
C ASN A 198 -7.36 11.89 -16.76
N ASP A 199 -8.00 12.74 -15.95
CA ASP A 199 -9.23 12.41 -15.23
C ASP A 199 -10.39 12.15 -16.18
N ALA A 200 -10.53 12.95 -17.24
CA ALA A 200 -11.54 12.73 -18.28
C ALA A 200 -11.34 11.39 -18.98
N ALA A 201 -10.11 11.06 -19.38
CA ALA A 201 -9.78 9.77 -20.00
C ALA A 201 -10.03 8.60 -19.04
N TRP A 202 -9.72 8.76 -17.75
CA TRP A 202 -10.01 7.75 -16.74
C TRP A 202 -11.51 7.50 -16.59
N LEU A 203 -12.31 8.57 -16.52
CA LEU A 203 -13.77 8.49 -16.41
C LEU A 203 -14.41 7.85 -17.64
N GLU A 204 -13.92 8.17 -18.84
CA GLU A 204 -14.35 7.55 -20.09
C GLU A 204 -14.05 6.04 -20.09
N ALA A 205 -12.83 5.66 -19.73
CA ALA A 205 -12.42 4.26 -19.64
C ALA A 205 -13.24 3.50 -18.58
N ALA A 206 -13.57 4.13 -17.44
CA ALA A 206 -14.43 3.54 -16.40
C ALA A 206 -15.86 3.29 -16.88
N GLY A 207 -16.34 4.05 -17.86
CA GLY A 207 -17.60 3.79 -18.57
C GLY A 207 -17.66 2.43 -19.27
N ALA A 208 -16.52 1.75 -19.47
CA ALA A 208 -16.49 0.36 -19.95
C ALA A 208 -16.97 -0.66 -18.91
N GLY A 209 -17.26 -0.23 -17.67
CA GLY A 209 -17.91 -1.02 -16.63
C GLY A 209 -16.96 -1.83 -15.76
N ARG A 210 -15.65 -1.61 -15.85
CA ARG A 210 -14.63 -2.29 -15.01
C ARG A 210 -13.44 -1.37 -14.75
N VAL A 211 -12.85 -1.53 -13.57
CA VAL A 211 -11.62 -0.85 -13.14
C VAL A 211 -10.61 -1.90 -12.67
N LEU A 212 -9.36 -1.77 -13.11
CA LEU A 212 -8.27 -2.53 -12.53
C LEU A 212 -7.90 -1.86 -11.20
N VAL A 213 -8.07 -2.58 -10.11
CA VAL A 213 -7.66 -2.11 -8.79
C VAL A 213 -6.32 -2.75 -8.43
N ILE A 214 -5.36 -1.91 -8.07
CA ILE A 214 -4.04 -2.31 -7.57
C ILE A 214 -3.92 -1.84 -6.12
N SER A 215 -3.59 -2.73 -5.20
CA SER A 215 -3.46 -2.38 -3.80
C SER A 215 -2.37 -3.20 -3.13
N GLY A 216 -2.11 -2.92 -1.86
CA GLY A 216 -1.04 -3.55 -1.10
C GLY A 216 -0.26 -2.57 -0.27
N ASP A 217 0.55 -3.09 0.64
CA ASP A 217 1.44 -2.28 1.46
C ASP A 217 2.67 -1.85 0.66
N ASN A 218 3.25 -0.70 1.02
CA ASN A 218 4.50 -0.17 0.47
C ASN A 218 4.40 0.27 -1.01
N LEU A 219 3.21 0.65 -1.45
CA LEU A 219 3.03 1.39 -2.70
C LEU A 219 3.54 2.82 -2.52
N ILE A 220 4.35 3.30 -3.47
CA ILE A 220 4.79 4.69 -3.50
C ILE A 220 4.09 5.39 -4.65
N PHE A 221 3.41 6.48 -4.33
CA PHE A 221 2.79 7.39 -5.29
C PHE A 221 3.64 8.64 -5.43
N LYS A 222 4.10 8.93 -6.64
CA LYS A 222 4.75 10.18 -7.06
C LYS A 222 3.81 10.88 -8.05
N ASP A 223 4.01 12.19 -8.23
CA ASP A 223 3.12 13.06 -9.01
C ASP A 223 2.71 12.50 -10.39
N SER A 224 3.60 11.75 -11.06
CA SER A 224 3.30 11.10 -12.34
C SER A 224 3.64 9.61 -12.39
N GLU A 225 4.08 9.01 -11.29
CA GLU A 225 4.59 7.63 -11.28
C GLU A 225 4.15 6.86 -10.04
N MET A 226 3.77 5.61 -10.25
CA MET A 226 3.55 4.66 -9.17
C MET A 226 4.64 3.59 -9.19
N GLU A 227 5.23 3.33 -8.02
CA GLU A 227 6.28 2.35 -7.85
C GLU A 227 5.73 1.11 -7.13
N LEU A 228 5.66 -0.01 -7.85
CA LEU A 228 5.10 -1.29 -7.38
C LEU A 228 6.16 -2.29 -6.89
N THR A 229 7.43 -2.03 -7.16
CA THR A 229 8.53 -3.00 -6.99
C THR A 229 8.66 -3.51 -5.56
N ALA A 230 8.54 -2.62 -4.57
CA ALA A 230 8.62 -2.98 -3.16
C ALA A 230 7.48 -3.94 -2.77
N ALA A 231 6.23 -3.56 -3.07
CA ALA A 231 5.05 -4.36 -2.77
C ALA A 231 5.08 -5.73 -3.46
N ALA A 232 5.50 -5.79 -4.73
CA ALA A 232 5.61 -7.04 -5.49
C ALA A 232 6.65 -7.99 -4.86
N ARG A 233 7.81 -7.47 -4.46
CA ARG A 233 8.89 -8.25 -3.83
C ARG A 233 8.52 -8.74 -2.43
N LEU A 234 7.78 -7.93 -1.68
CA LEU A 234 7.32 -8.26 -0.33
C LEU A 234 6.13 -9.22 -0.32
N GLY A 235 5.56 -9.56 -1.47
CA GLY A 235 4.33 -10.33 -1.49
C GLY A 235 3.20 -9.59 -0.78
N THR A 236 3.12 -8.26 -0.94
CA THR A 236 2.00 -7.44 -0.46
C THR A 236 1.21 -6.82 -1.60
N LEU A 237 1.67 -6.91 -2.85
CA LEU A 237 0.93 -6.39 -4.01
C LEU A 237 -0.24 -7.32 -4.38
N VAL A 238 -1.44 -6.77 -4.40
CA VAL A 238 -2.68 -7.43 -4.80
C VAL A 238 -3.35 -6.68 -5.94
N THR A 239 -3.99 -7.42 -6.83
CA THR A 239 -4.62 -6.87 -8.04
C THR A 239 -5.95 -7.57 -8.33
N GLY A 240 -6.91 -6.85 -8.89
CA GLY A 240 -8.22 -7.40 -9.21
C GLY A 240 -9.02 -6.49 -10.12
N MET A 241 -9.86 -7.09 -10.97
CA MET A 241 -10.81 -6.36 -11.82
C MET A 241 -12.11 -6.19 -11.06
N VAL A 242 -12.47 -4.94 -10.76
CA VAL A 242 -13.67 -4.58 -10.00
C VAL A 242 -14.72 -4.02 -10.96
N PRO A 243 -16.00 -4.43 -10.88
CA PRO A 243 -17.06 -3.83 -11.69
C PRO A 243 -17.23 -2.34 -11.34
N ALA A 244 -17.37 -1.52 -12.37
CA ALA A 244 -17.57 -0.09 -12.26
C ALA A 244 -19.00 0.29 -12.67
N TYR A 245 -19.67 1.08 -11.84
CA TYR A 245 -21.04 1.53 -12.05
C TYR A 245 -21.08 3.07 -12.05
N ALA A 246 -21.88 3.63 -12.96
CA ALA A 246 -22.15 5.07 -13.02
C ALA A 246 -23.30 5.47 -12.08
#